data_AF-A0A9D8F3C2-F1
#
_entry.id   AF-A0A9D8F3C2-F1
#
_cell.length_a   1.000
_cell.length_b   1.000
_cell.length_c   1.000
_cell.angle_alpha   90.00
_cell.angle_beta   90.00
_cell.angle_gamma   90.00
#
_symmetry.space_group_name_H-M   'P 1'
#
loop_
_entity.id
_entity.type
_entity.pdbx_description
1 polymer ?
#
loop_
_entity_poly.entity_id
_entity_poly.type
_entity_poly.pdbx_seq_one_letter_code
_entity_poly.pdbx_strand_id
1 'polypeptide(L)'
;MIRLLTPAFVGSVLLALLSTIADYVWFLDIPQHQVASGSIHGATLFAALGAYLGWRKGKLAIGAVGGLLSGLVAALSFYVLAPLGGYNMMLVSWLILWIMLAGLQTHLDGRLDVARAIGRGLVTSIVAAIGFGVVLFELYGNWPPTSFSIFKHFIAWSMAYLPGLYVLLKR
;
A
#
# COMPACT_ATOMS: atom_id res chain seq x y z
N MET A 1 3.79 -1.49 23.61
CA MET A 1 3.36 -0.44 22.64
C MET A 1 4.52 0.09 21.80
N ILE A 2 5.60 0.61 22.40
CA ILE A 2 6.74 1.22 21.67
C ILE A 2 7.38 0.27 20.64
N ARG A 3 7.54 -1.02 20.98
CA ARG A 3 8.11 -2.04 20.06
C ARG A 3 7.34 -2.26 18.75
N LEU A 4 6.07 -1.82 18.67
CA LEU A 4 5.24 -1.91 17.46
C LEU A 4 5.10 -0.57 16.73
N LEU A 5 5.06 0.53 17.49
CA LEU A 5 4.94 1.87 16.93
C LEU A 5 6.15 2.25 16.09
N THR A 6 7.37 2.00 16.59
CA THR A 6 8.60 2.33 15.85
C THR A 6 8.64 1.66 14.48
N PRO A 7 8.45 0.33 14.32
CA PRO A 7 8.50 -0.26 13.00
C PRO A 7 7.29 0.11 12.12
N ALA A 8 6.10 0.37 12.68
CA ALA A 8 4.99 0.87 11.89
C ALA A 8 5.27 2.27 11.34
N PHE A 9 5.86 3.14 12.17
CA PHE A 9 6.27 4.48 11.79
C PHE A 9 7.38 4.48 10.74
N VAL A 10 8.46 3.71 10.96
CA VAL A 10 9.56 3.58 10.00
C VAL A 10 9.05 3.05 8.65
N GLY A 11 8.23 2.00 8.67
CA GLY A 11 7.62 1.48 7.45
C GLY A 11 6.75 2.52 6.75
N SER A 12 5.96 3.28 7.50
CA SER A 12 5.08 4.31 6.95
C SER A 12 5.88 5.43 6.29
N VAL A 13 6.90 5.98 6.98
CA VAL A 13 7.75 7.05 6.46
C VAL A 13 8.50 6.63 5.20
N LEU A 14 9.08 5.43 5.19
CA LEU A 14 9.79 4.90 4.02
C LEU A 14 8.85 4.76 2.83
N LEU A 15 7.65 4.20 3.03
CA LEU A 15 6.69 4.01 1.96
C LEU A 15 6.09 5.34 1.51
N ALA A 16 5.84 6.27 2.43
CA ALA A 16 5.36 7.60 2.08
C ALA A 16 6.37 8.37 1.22
N LEU A 17 7.67 8.24 1.51
CA LEU A 17 8.72 8.80 0.68
C LEU A 17 8.72 8.19 -0.72
N LEU A 18 8.68 6.86 -0.82
CA LEU A 18 8.66 6.15 -2.10
C LEU A 18 7.42 6.50 -2.92
N SER A 19 6.23 6.50 -2.31
CA SER A 19 4.99 6.86 -3.00
C SER A 19 4.99 8.32 -3.44
N THR A 20 5.54 9.23 -2.63
CA THR A 20 5.68 10.64 -3.03
C THR A 20 6.60 10.82 -4.24
N ILE A 21 7.74 10.11 -4.27
CA ILE A 21 8.65 10.12 -5.42
C ILE A 21 7.94 9.53 -6.64
N ALA A 22 7.23 8.42 -6.46
CA ALA A 22 6.54 7.75 -7.56
C ALA A 22 5.40 8.61 -8.14
N ASP A 23 4.64 9.31 -7.30
CA ASP A 23 3.63 10.27 -7.74
C ASP A 23 4.24 11.48 -8.43
N TYR A 24 5.42 11.93 -7.98
CA TYR A 24 6.15 13.01 -8.64
C TYR A 24 6.62 12.60 -10.04
N VAL A 25 7.13 11.38 -10.20
CA VAL A 25 7.46 10.82 -11.51
C VAL A 25 6.21 10.73 -12.38
N TRP A 26 5.07 10.32 -11.81
CA TRP A 26 3.79 10.28 -12.52
C TRP A 26 3.37 11.66 -13.01
N PHE A 27 3.50 12.68 -12.14
CA PHE A 27 3.19 14.07 -12.45
C PHE A 27 4.03 14.63 -13.61
N LEU A 28 5.32 14.26 -13.69
CA LEU A 28 6.22 14.76 -14.73
C LEU A 28 6.03 14.10 -16.10
N ASP A 29 5.82 12.78 -16.14
CA ASP A 29 6.18 12.01 -17.34
C ASP A 29 5.12 11.01 -17.80
N ILE A 30 3.97 10.91 -17.10
CA ILE A 30 2.94 9.92 -17.42
C ILE A 30 1.58 10.61 -17.68
N PRO A 31 1.35 11.11 -18.90
CA PRO A 31 0.10 11.80 -19.27
C PRO A 31 -1.13 10.89 -19.28
N GLN A 32 -0.96 9.55 -19.24
CA GLN A 32 -2.06 8.60 -19.36
C GLN A 32 -1.85 7.43 -18.40
N HIS A 33 -2.86 7.12 -17.57
CA HIS A 33 -2.83 5.98 -16.64
C HIS A 33 -2.80 4.64 -17.40
N GLN A 34 -1.64 4.30 -17.95
CA GLN A 34 -1.45 3.04 -18.64
C GLN A 34 -1.40 1.91 -17.61
N VAL A 35 -2.04 0.79 -17.96
CA VAL A 35 -2.07 -0.41 -17.11
C VAL A 35 -0.65 -0.85 -16.74
N ALA A 36 0.27 -0.79 -17.70
CA ALA A 36 1.67 -1.18 -17.48
C ALA A 36 2.37 -0.29 -16.45
N SER A 37 2.28 1.03 -16.58
CA SER A 37 2.95 1.96 -15.65
C SER A 37 2.35 1.86 -14.24
N GLY A 38 1.02 1.79 -14.11
CA GLY A 38 0.40 1.59 -12.79
C GLY A 38 0.69 0.23 -12.16
N SER A 39 0.80 -0.82 -12.97
CA SER A 39 1.20 -2.15 -12.50
C SER A 39 2.64 -2.16 -12.01
N ILE A 40 3.57 -1.55 -12.75
CA ILE A 40 4.97 -1.42 -12.34
C ILE A 40 5.08 -0.58 -11.06
N HIS A 41 4.34 0.54 -10.99
CA HIS A 41 4.29 1.41 -9.82
C HIS A 41 3.83 0.63 -8.59
N GLY A 42 2.67 -0.02 -8.64
CA GLY A 42 2.12 -0.80 -7.54
C GLY A 42 3.05 -1.94 -7.14
N ALA A 43 3.52 -2.73 -8.11
CA ALA A 43 4.44 -3.84 -7.86
C ALA A 43 5.73 -3.38 -7.17
N THR A 44 6.31 -2.26 -7.60
CA THR A 44 7.58 -1.74 -7.06
C THR A 44 7.42 -1.23 -5.63
N LEU A 45 6.41 -0.41 -5.36
CA LEU A 45 6.14 0.10 -4.01
C LEU A 45 5.89 -1.04 -3.03
N PHE A 46 5.09 -2.03 -3.43
CA PHE A 46 4.76 -3.13 -2.55
C PHE A 46 5.84 -4.20 -2.48
N ALA A 47 6.72 -4.32 -3.47
CA ALA A 47 7.98 -5.06 -3.31
C ALA A 47 8.84 -4.45 -2.19
N ALA A 48 8.96 -3.12 -2.13
CA ALA A 48 9.68 -2.44 -1.06
C ALA A 48 9.04 -2.66 0.32
N LEU A 49 7.71 -2.56 0.43
CA LEU A 49 7.00 -2.86 1.67
C LEU A 49 7.17 -4.33 2.07
N GLY A 50 6.97 -5.26 1.14
CA GLY A 50 7.17 -6.68 1.36
C GLY A 50 8.59 -7.00 1.81
N ALA A 51 9.60 -6.40 1.18
CA ALA A 51 10.99 -6.51 1.57
C ALA A 51 11.21 -6.02 3.01
N TYR A 52 10.62 -4.90 3.40
CA TYR A 52 10.66 -4.40 4.76
C TYR A 52 10.04 -5.39 5.77
N LEU A 53 8.86 -5.95 5.46
CA LEU A 53 8.21 -6.96 6.30
C LEU A 53 9.06 -8.24 6.40
N GLY A 54 9.61 -8.69 5.27
CA GLY A 54 10.47 -9.88 5.17
C GLY A 54 11.78 -9.72 5.94
N TRP A 55 12.46 -8.58 5.80
CA TRP A 55 13.71 -8.26 6.49
C TRP A 55 13.55 -8.41 8.01
N ARG A 56 12.46 -7.87 8.56
CA ARG A 56 12.14 -7.99 10.00
C ARG A 56 11.93 -9.41 10.50
N LYS A 57 11.75 -10.36 9.59
CA LYS A 57 11.53 -11.79 9.88
C LYS A 57 12.67 -12.66 9.37
N GLY A 58 13.77 -12.08 8.87
CA GLY A 58 14.88 -12.82 8.26
C GLY A 58 14.52 -13.50 6.92
N LYS A 59 13.46 -13.05 6.25
CA LYS A 59 12.87 -13.64 5.03
C LYS A 59 12.73 -12.60 3.92
N LEU A 60 13.80 -11.85 3.65
CA LEU A 60 13.80 -10.70 2.73
C LEU A 60 13.23 -11.05 1.34
N ALA A 61 13.75 -12.10 0.71
CA ALA A 61 13.34 -12.51 -0.64
C ALA A 61 11.85 -12.88 -0.72
N ILE A 62 11.37 -13.69 0.24
CA ILE A 62 9.95 -14.09 0.32
C ILE A 62 9.07 -12.86 0.54
N GLY A 63 9.49 -11.96 1.42
CA GLY A 63 8.80 -10.69 1.65
C GLY A 63 8.71 -9.85 0.38
N ALA A 64 9.84 -9.63 -0.31
CA ALA A 64 9.90 -8.84 -1.54
C ALA A 64 8.99 -9.41 -2.65
N VAL A 65 9.08 -10.73 -2.90
CA VAL A 65 8.23 -11.40 -3.90
C VAL A 65 6.75 -11.34 -3.51
N GLY A 66 6.42 -11.62 -2.25
CA GLY A 66 5.04 -11.57 -1.78
C GLY A 66 4.46 -10.16 -1.87
N GLY A 67 5.26 -9.15 -1.57
CA GLY A 67 4.90 -7.74 -1.70
C GLY A 67 4.69 -7.34 -3.16
N LEU A 68 5.60 -7.74 -4.05
CA LEU A 68 5.49 -7.52 -5.50
C LEU A 68 4.18 -8.09 -6.05
N LEU A 69 3.88 -9.35 -5.72
CA LEU A 69 2.66 -10.02 -6.16
C LEU A 69 1.40 -9.35 -5.60
N SER A 70 1.43 -8.93 -4.33
CA SER A 70 0.32 -8.20 -3.69
C SER A 70 0.06 -6.86 -4.40
N GLY A 71 1.12 -6.12 -4.71
CA GLY A 71 1.03 -4.85 -5.42
C GLY A 71 0.53 -5.01 -6.85
N LEU A 72 1.01 -6.03 -7.56
CA LEU A 72 0.57 -6.32 -8.93
C LEU A 72 -0.92 -6.68 -8.98
N VAL A 73 -1.37 -7.58 -8.10
CA VAL A 73 -2.79 -7.98 -8.03
C VAL A 73 -3.68 -6.79 -7.70
N ALA A 74 -3.28 -5.96 -6.75
CA ALA A 74 -4.04 -4.76 -6.38
C ALA A 74 -4.07 -3.71 -7.51
N ALA A 75 -2.94 -3.48 -8.20
CA ALA A 75 -2.91 -2.56 -9.34
C ALA A 75 -3.82 -3.06 -10.47
N LEU A 76 -3.73 -4.34 -10.82
CA LEU A 76 -4.58 -4.95 -11.84
C LEU A 76 -6.06 -4.94 -11.44
N SER A 77 -6.39 -5.17 -10.17
CA SER A 77 -7.78 -5.08 -9.71
C SER A 77 -8.34 -3.69 -9.90
N PHE A 78 -7.54 -2.63 -9.71
CA PHE A 78 -7.98 -1.27 -9.97
C PHE A 78 -8.36 -1.08 -11.44
N TYR A 79 -7.50 -1.47 -12.38
CA TYR A 79 -7.80 -1.32 -13.80
C TYR A 79 -9.00 -2.15 -14.26
N VAL A 80 -9.21 -3.33 -13.68
CA VAL A 80 -10.39 -4.17 -13.95
C VAL A 80 -11.67 -3.53 -13.40
N LEU A 81 -11.60 -2.92 -12.22
CA LEU A 81 -12.77 -2.36 -11.53
C LEU A 81 -13.08 -0.92 -11.95
N ALA A 82 -12.08 -0.14 -12.40
CA ALA A 82 -12.22 1.27 -12.75
C ALA A 82 -13.39 1.57 -13.71
N PRO A 83 -13.74 0.73 -14.72
CA PRO A 83 -14.93 0.94 -15.54
C PRO A 83 -16.27 0.95 -14.78
N LEU A 84 -16.33 0.36 -13.59
CA LEU A 84 -17.55 0.24 -12.78
C LEU A 84 -17.77 1.42 -11.83
N GLY A 85 -16.72 2.16 -11.47
CA GLY A 85 -16.83 3.21 -10.44
C GLY A 85 -15.68 4.21 -10.37
N GLY A 86 -14.84 4.27 -11.41
CA GLY A 86 -13.72 5.21 -11.51
C GLY A 86 -12.70 5.06 -10.39
N TYR A 87 -12.14 6.19 -9.94
CA TYR A 87 -11.10 6.23 -8.89
C TYR A 87 -11.55 5.69 -7.53
N ASN A 88 -12.86 5.64 -7.25
CA ASN A 88 -13.35 5.04 -6.00
C ASN A 88 -13.01 3.55 -5.90
N MET A 89 -12.83 2.86 -7.04
CA MET A 89 -12.41 1.46 -7.08
C MET A 89 -10.96 1.24 -6.64
N MET A 90 -10.19 2.31 -6.53
CA MET A 90 -8.88 2.26 -5.91
C MET A 90 -8.97 1.97 -4.42
N LEU A 91 -10.04 2.39 -3.73
CA LEU A 91 -10.29 1.98 -2.34
C LEU A 91 -10.50 0.47 -2.24
N VAL A 92 -11.26 -0.14 -3.15
CA VAL A 92 -11.47 -1.60 -3.19
C VAL A 92 -10.14 -2.32 -3.40
N SER A 93 -9.34 -1.82 -4.34
CA SER A 93 -8.01 -2.37 -4.63
C SER A 93 -7.04 -2.21 -3.46
N TRP A 94 -7.14 -1.10 -2.74
CA TRP A 94 -6.43 -0.87 -1.48
C TRP A 94 -6.81 -1.89 -0.41
N LEU A 95 -8.10 -2.24 -0.29
CA LEU A 95 -8.52 -3.28 0.66
C LEU A 95 -7.94 -4.64 0.29
N ILE A 96 -7.98 -5.02 -0.99
CA ILE A 96 -7.41 -6.27 -1.51
C ILE A 96 -5.93 -6.36 -1.17
N LEU A 97 -5.17 -5.30 -1.46
CA LEU A 97 -3.75 -5.19 -1.14
C LEU A 97 -3.48 -5.48 0.35
N TRP A 98 -4.19 -4.84 1.27
CA TRP A 98 -3.93 -5.01 2.71
C TRP A 98 -4.30 -6.41 3.21
N ILE A 99 -5.32 -7.03 2.63
CA ILE A 99 -5.65 -8.44 2.91
C ILE A 99 -4.49 -9.34 2.47
N MET A 100 -3.95 -9.13 1.26
CA MET A 100 -2.81 -9.91 0.76
C MET A 100 -1.56 -9.70 1.62
N LEU A 101 -1.26 -8.46 2.01
CA LEU A 101 -0.14 -8.15 2.90
C LEU A 101 -0.31 -8.77 4.30
N ALA A 102 -1.54 -8.88 4.81
CA ALA A 102 -1.82 -9.61 6.04
C ALA A 102 -1.62 -11.13 5.89
N GLY A 103 -1.99 -11.69 4.75
CA GLY A 103 -1.66 -13.08 4.39
C GLY A 103 -0.15 -13.30 4.36
N LEU A 104 0.59 -12.42 3.67
CA LEU A 104 2.05 -12.44 3.61
C LEU A 104 2.66 -12.35 5.01
N GLN A 105 2.25 -11.37 5.82
CA GLN A 105 2.77 -11.19 7.17
C GLN A 105 2.51 -12.43 8.05
N THR A 106 1.34 -13.06 7.92
CA THR A 106 1.00 -14.30 8.64
C THR A 106 1.86 -15.47 8.18
N HIS A 107 2.13 -15.58 6.87
CA HIS A 107 3.07 -16.56 6.33
C HIS A 107 4.50 -16.34 6.84
N LEU A 108 4.96 -15.08 6.85
CA LEU A 108 6.28 -14.71 7.35
C LEU A 108 6.43 -15.05 8.85
N ASP A 109 5.34 -14.96 9.62
CA ASP A 109 5.29 -15.30 11.06
C ASP A 109 5.46 -16.82 11.35
N GLY A 110 5.37 -17.70 10.34
CA GLY A 110 5.86 -19.08 10.42
C GLY A 110 4.88 -20.18 10.00
N ARG A 111 3.56 -19.96 10.14
CA ARG A 111 2.52 -20.84 9.59
C ARG A 111 1.32 -19.99 9.14
N LEU A 112 0.83 -20.26 7.93
CA LEU A 112 -0.37 -19.61 7.40
C LEU A 112 -1.61 -20.16 8.09
N ASP A 113 -2.01 -19.52 9.18
CA ASP A 113 -3.37 -19.67 9.71
C ASP A 113 -4.29 -18.79 8.86
N VAL A 114 -5.11 -19.43 8.02
CA VAL A 114 -5.98 -18.77 7.05
C VAL A 114 -7.04 -17.91 7.76
N ALA A 115 -7.63 -18.41 8.85
CA ALA A 115 -8.65 -17.66 9.59
C ALA A 115 -8.04 -16.41 10.23
N ARG A 116 -6.85 -16.55 10.81
CA ARG A 116 -6.10 -15.41 11.36
C ARG A 116 -5.67 -14.43 10.28
N ALA A 117 -5.20 -14.92 9.13
CA ALA A 117 -4.80 -14.10 7.99
C ALA A 117 -5.97 -13.26 7.47
N ILE A 118 -7.15 -13.87 7.30
CA ILE A 118 -8.38 -13.19 6.87
C ILE A 118 -8.81 -12.16 7.93
N GLY A 119 -8.92 -12.56 9.20
CA GLY A 119 -9.35 -11.66 10.28
C GLY A 119 -8.42 -10.44 10.41
N ARG A 120 -7.10 -10.68 10.45
CA ARG A 120 -6.08 -9.62 10.46
C ARG A 120 -6.16 -8.76 9.20
N GLY A 121 -6.36 -9.38 8.04
CA GLY A 121 -6.49 -8.70 6.76
C GLY A 121 -7.66 -7.74 6.71
N LEU A 122 -8.84 -8.18 7.16
CA LEU A 122 -10.05 -7.35 7.21
C LEU A 122 -9.90 -6.16 8.15
N VAL A 123 -9.38 -6.39 9.37
CA VAL A 123 -9.18 -5.28 10.33
C VAL A 123 -8.12 -4.31 9.80
N THR A 124 -7.02 -4.83 9.26
CA THR A 124 -5.94 -4.02 8.68
C THR A 124 -6.45 -3.19 7.51
N SER A 125 -7.24 -3.79 6.61
CA SER A 125 -7.73 -3.13 5.40
C SER A 125 -8.72 -2.02 5.74
N ILE A 126 -9.65 -2.25 6.66
CA ILE A 126 -10.59 -1.21 7.14
C ILE A 126 -9.85 -0.06 7.80
N VAL A 127 -8.89 -0.35 8.67
CA VAL A 127 -8.12 0.70 9.37
C VAL A 127 -7.22 1.47 8.41
N ALA A 128 -6.62 0.80 7.43
CA ALA A 128 -5.84 1.44 6.39
C ALA A 128 -6.71 2.27 5.43
N ALA A 129 -7.96 1.86 5.17
CA ALA A 129 -8.89 2.60 4.34
C ALA A 129 -9.24 3.97 4.92
N ILE A 130 -9.34 4.09 6.26
CA ILE A 130 -9.55 5.39 6.94
C ILE A 130 -8.40 6.35 6.61
N GLY A 131 -7.15 5.88 6.70
CA GLY A 131 -5.97 6.68 6.34
C GLY A 131 -5.93 7.01 4.84
N PHE A 132 -6.28 6.04 4.00
CA PHE A 132 -6.28 6.21 2.54
C PHE A 132 -7.36 7.16 2.03
N GLY A 133 -8.42 7.37 2.81
CA GLY A 133 -9.39 8.43 2.55
C GLY A 133 -8.70 9.78 2.35
N VAL A 134 -7.65 10.09 3.14
CA VAL A 134 -6.87 11.32 2.98
C VAL A 134 -6.25 11.40 1.58
N VAL A 135 -5.64 10.33 1.08
CA VAL A 135 -5.07 10.29 -0.29
C VAL A 135 -6.15 10.53 -1.34
N LEU A 136 -7.30 9.86 -1.21
CA LEU A 136 -8.42 10.02 -2.16
C LEU A 136 -8.94 11.46 -2.21
N PHE A 137 -9.19 12.07 -1.05
CA PHE A 137 -9.73 13.43 -1.00
C PHE A 137 -8.69 14.50 -1.32
N GLU A 138 -7.49 14.38 -0.77
CA GLU A 138 -6.48 15.44 -0.82
C GLU A 138 -5.63 15.42 -2.09
N LEU A 139 -5.34 14.22 -2.63
CA LEU A 139 -4.46 14.07 -3.79
C LEU A 139 -5.26 13.79 -5.05
N TYR A 140 -6.22 12.87 -5.00
CA TYR A 140 -6.84 12.34 -6.22
C TYR A 140 -8.23 12.88 -6.53
N GLY A 141 -8.83 13.67 -5.64
CA GLY A 141 -10.14 14.29 -5.89
C GLY A 141 -10.16 15.23 -7.09
N ASN A 142 -9.00 15.82 -7.45
CA ASN A 142 -8.84 16.74 -8.57
C ASN A 142 -7.82 16.24 -9.61
N TRP A 143 -7.68 14.93 -9.77
CA TRP A 143 -6.72 14.37 -10.73
C TRP A 143 -7.19 14.59 -12.19
N PRO A 144 -6.31 14.97 -13.14
CA PRO A 144 -4.87 15.21 -12.98
C PRO A 144 -4.55 16.56 -12.31
N PRO A 145 -3.54 16.61 -11.42
CA PRO A 145 -3.21 17.81 -10.67
C PRO A 145 -2.49 18.84 -11.55
N THR A 146 -2.77 20.12 -11.32
CA THR A 146 -2.09 21.25 -11.99
C THR A 146 -0.77 21.66 -11.33
N SER A 147 -0.53 21.20 -10.09
CA SER A 147 0.69 21.47 -9.33
C SER A 147 0.99 20.31 -8.38
N PHE A 148 2.26 20.15 -8.01
CA PHE A 148 2.71 19.06 -7.14
C PHE A 148 3.31 19.58 -5.82
N SER A 149 2.63 19.33 -4.71
CA SER A 149 3.17 19.61 -3.37
C SER A 149 3.77 18.35 -2.76
N ILE A 150 5.11 18.29 -2.69
CA ILE A 150 5.85 17.16 -2.10
C ILE A 150 5.41 16.91 -0.65
N PHE A 151 5.30 17.97 0.15
CA PHE A 151 4.92 17.85 1.55
C PHE A 151 3.52 17.28 1.72
N LYS A 152 2.55 17.75 0.90
CA LYS A 152 1.17 17.26 0.95
C LYS A 152 1.10 15.76 0.63
N HIS A 153 1.78 15.32 -0.42
CA HIS A 153 1.83 13.90 -0.82
C HIS A 153 2.48 13.05 0.28
N PHE A 154 3.61 13.49 0.83
CA PHE A 154 4.32 12.77 1.88
C PHE A 154 3.46 12.58 3.14
N ILE A 155 2.76 13.62 3.59
CA ILE A 155 1.86 13.52 4.75
C ILE A 155 0.67 12.62 4.46
N ALA A 156 0.01 12.79 3.31
CA ALA A 156 -1.14 11.97 2.93
C ALA A 156 -0.78 10.48 2.85
N TRP A 157 0.36 10.14 2.24
CA TRP A 157 0.83 8.74 2.20
C TRP A 157 1.24 8.22 3.57
N SER A 158 1.88 9.05 4.41
CA SER A 158 2.20 8.66 5.79
C SER A 158 0.95 8.30 6.58
N MET A 159 -0.13 9.07 6.40
CA MET A 159 -1.43 8.80 7.00
C MET A 159 -2.11 7.56 6.40
N ALA A 160 -1.93 7.28 5.12
CA ALA A 160 -2.47 6.10 4.46
C ALA A 160 -1.83 4.79 4.97
N TYR A 161 -0.51 4.77 5.16
CA TYR A 161 0.20 3.54 5.54
C TYR A 161 0.24 3.29 7.05
N LEU A 162 0.39 4.34 7.88
CA LEU A 162 0.64 4.18 9.32
C LEU A 162 -0.43 3.36 10.06
N PRO A 163 -1.75 3.63 9.91
CA PRO A 163 -2.77 2.88 10.65
C PRO A 163 -2.79 1.41 10.25
N GLY A 164 -2.70 1.13 8.95
CA GLY A 164 -2.62 -0.23 8.41
C GLY A 164 -1.38 -0.96 8.93
N LEU A 165 -0.20 -0.35 8.85
CA LEU A 165 1.04 -0.94 9.35
C LEU A 165 0.99 -1.22 10.85
N TYR A 166 0.41 -0.32 11.64
CA TYR A 166 0.30 -0.52 13.08
C TYR A 166 -0.52 -1.78 13.41
N VAL A 167 -1.68 -1.94 12.78
CA VAL A 167 -2.53 -3.12 12.96
C VAL A 167 -1.88 -4.36 12.37
N LEU A 168 -1.36 -4.26 11.16
CA LEU A 168 -0.68 -5.35 10.47
C LEU A 168 0.45 -5.90 11.32
N LEU A 169 1.20 -5.09 12.06
CA LEU A 169 2.34 -5.55 12.83
C LEU A 169 2.01 -6.01 14.25
N LYS A 170 0.78 -5.74 14.72
CA LYS A 170 0.25 -6.25 15.97
C LYS A 170 0.06 -7.76 15.85
N ARG A 171 0.54 -8.51 16.86
CA ARG A 171 0.39 -9.97 16.93
C ARG A 171 -1.00 -10.34 17.39
#